data_AF-D2QYL8-F1
#
_entry.id   AF-D2QYL8-F1
#
_cell.length_a   1.000
_cell.length_b   1.000
_cell.length_c   1.000
_cell.angle_alpha   90.00
_cell.angle_beta   90.00
_cell.angle_gamma   90.00
#
_symmetry.space_group_name_H-M   'P 1'
#
loop_
_entity.id
_entity.type
_entity.pdbx_description
1 polymer ?
#
loop_
_entity_poly.entity_id
_entity_poly.type
_entity_poly.pdbx_seq_one_letter_code
_entity_poly.pdbx_strand_id
1 'polypeptide(L)'
;MTKDRPRAKPTQQVDASQAKKIKSEAQLAVPETQPDWRAETLDRMRKLILQADPEMIEEQKWKKPSNAMTGVPVWSHDGIVCTGETYQNVVKLTFAKGASLPDPAKLFNSSLEGNTRRAIDIKEGESVDARAFQALVKAAVAFNTSPKATAKVKPAARAKGKAPKSGAQPGKLQKNEQGVVLLSGGNPQIAKGDGDAPVQAYIAAMPGWKRDLGKRLDAIIEQNVPGVLKAVRWNSPFYGVEGKGWFVSFHVLTRYVKVTFFAGMSLRPIPPGGTEKSKEARWIDIYEDDQFDEAQMKTWMRQAAALPGWIP
;
A
#
# COMPACT_ATOMS: atom_id res chain seq x y z
N MET A 1 43.59 -62.74 -32.07
CA MET A 1 43.15 -61.73 -33.07
C MET A 1 41.79 -62.15 -33.59
N THR A 2 40.70 -61.62 -33.03
CA THR A 2 39.37 -61.45 -33.64
C THR A 2 38.49 -60.73 -32.63
N LYS A 3 37.74 -59.73 -33.10
CA LYS A 3 36.87 -58.83 -32.31
C LYS A 3 35.58 -59.54 -31.93
N ASP A 4 35.22 -59.52 -30.65
CA ASP A 4 33.84 -59.73 -30.21
C ASP A 4 33.25 -58.40 -29.70
N ARG A 5 32.14 -58.00 -30.30
CA ARG A 5 31.36 -56.79 -30.02
C ARG A 5 30.07 -57.23 -29.30
N PRO A 6 29.67 -56.67 -28.15
CA PRO A 6 28.32 -56.88 -27.66
C PRO A 6 27.32 -55.97 -28.40
N ARG A 7 26.22 -56.59 -28.83
CA ARG A 7 25.00 -55.98 -29.40
C ARG A 7 24.34 -55.02 -28.41
N ALA A 8 24.04 -53.80 -28.83
CA ALA A 8 23.09 -52.92 -28.14
C ALA A 8 21.65 -53.43 -28.36
N LYS A 9 20.84 -53.46 -27.30
CA LYS A 9 19.38 -53.72 -27.37
C LYS A 9 18.67 -52.45 -27.91
N PRO A 10 17.60 -52.58 -28.70
CA PRO A 10 16.88 -51.43 -29.25
C PRO A 10 15.95 -50.82 -28.20
N THR A 11 16.05 -49.50 -27.99
CA THR A 11 15.09 -48.71 -27.23
C THR A 11 13.78 -48.64 -28.01
N GLN A 12 12.69 -49.15 -27.43
CA GLN A 12 11.34 -48.98 -27.97
C GLN A 12 11.01 -47.48 -28.03
N GLN A 13 10.81 -46.95 -29.24
CA GLN A 13 10.17 -45.67 -29.47
C GLN A 13 8.68 -45.82 -29.15
N VAL A 14 8.22 -45.13 -28.13
CA VAL A 14 6.78 -44.91 -27.91
C VAL A 14 6.25 -44.02 -29.03
N ASP A 15 5.28 -44.53 -29.77
CA ASP A 15 4.65 -43.87 -30.91
C ASP A 15 3.91 -42.60 -30.46
N ALA A 16 4.20 -41.49 -31.15
CA ALA A 16 3.59 -40.17 -30.94
C ALA A 16 2.06 -40.18 -31.11
N SER A 17 1.49 -41.23 -31.71
CA SER A 17 0.05 -41.45 -31.81
C SER A 17 -0.61 -41.79 -30.46
N GLN A 18 0.05 -42.56 -29.59
CA GLN A 18 -0.47 -42.87 -28.24
C GLN A 18 -0.36 -41.66 -27.31
N ALA A 19 0.71 -40.85 -27.45
CA ALA A 19 0.87 -39.61 -26.71
C ALA A 19 -0.20 -38.55 -27.05
N LYS A 20 -0.78 -38.61 -28.25
CA LYS A 20 -1.91 -37.75 -28.65
C LYS A 20 -3.25 -38.21 -28.07
N LYS A 21 -3.45 -39.52 -27.90
CA LYS A 21 -4.69 -40.08 -27.34
C LYS A 21 -4.81 -39.86 -25.82
N ILE A 22 -3.68 -39.92 -25.09
CA ILE A 22 -3.63 -39.56 -23.65
C ILE A 22 -3.90 -38.05 -23.44
N LYS A 23 -3.57 -37.20 -24.42
CA LYS A 23 -3.83 -35.76 -24.35
C LYS A 23 -5.28 -35.36 -24.65
N SER A 24 -6.05 -36.17 -25.39
CA SER A 24 -7.44 -35.82 -25.74
C SER A 24 -8.48 -36.20 -24.69
N GLU A 25 -8.21 -37.17 -23.81
CA GLU A 25 -9.13 -37.55 -22.71
C GLU A 25 -8.92 -36.74 -21.42
N ALA A 26 -7.84 -35.96 -21.30
CA ALA A 26 -7.66 -35.02 -20.19
C ALA A 26 -8.48 -33.72 -20.35
N GLN A 27 -9.21 -33.57 -21.46
CA GLN A 27 -9.95 -32.36 -21.81
C GLN A 27 -11.46 -32.50 -21.55
N LEU A 28 -11.87 -33.10 -20.44
CA LEU A 28 -13.25 -33.01 -19.92
C LEU A 28 -13.29 -33.27 -18.40
N ALA A 29 -12.27 -32.85 -17.67
CA ALA A 29 -12.40 -32.65 -16.23
C ALA A 29 -12.71 -31.17 -15.99
N VAL A 30 -13.94 -30.87 -15.56
CA VAL A 30 -14.22 -29.64 -14.82
C VAL A 30 -13.17 -29.60 -13.71
N PRO A 31 -12.28 -28.60 -13.62
CA PRO A 31 -11.32 -28.57 -12.54
C PRO A 31 -12.14 -28.48 -11.26
N GLU A 32 -12.08 -29.52 -10.42
CA GLU A 32 -12.47 -29.39 -9.03
C GLU A 32 -11.73 -28.16 -8.52
N THR A 33 -12.48 -27.09 -8.24
CA THR A 33 -11.94 -25.88 -7.66
C THR A 33 -11.35 -26.29 -6.33
N GLN A 34 -10.02 -26.40 -6.25
CA GLN A 34 -9.34 -26.53 -4.97
C GLN A 34 -9.86 -25.39 -4.07
N PRO A 35 -10.25 -25.70 -2.83
CA PRO A 35 -10.79 -24.69 -1.93
C PRO A 35 -9.77 -23.55 -1.80
N ASP A 36 -10.26 -22.30 -1.91
CA ASP A 36 -9.40 -21.13 -1.78
C ASP A 36 -8.86 -21.07 -0.35
N TRP A 37 -7.57 -21.40 -0.17
CA TRP A 37 -6.88 -21.40 1.11
C TRP A 37 -7.05 -20.08 1.87
N ARG A 38 -7.30 -18.97 1.16
CA ARG A 38 -7.54 -17.65 1.76
C ARG A 38 -8.86 -17.61 2.51
N ALA A 39 -9.91 -18.23 1.95
CA ALA A 39 -11.20 -18.32 2.61
C ALA A 39 -11.10 -19.18 3.88
N GLU A 40 -10.41 -20.31 3.81
CA GLU A 40 -10.18 -21.19 4.97
C GLU A 40 -9.34 -20.50 6.05
N THR A 41 -8.26 -19.81 5.65
CA THR A 41 -7.42 -19.05 6.57
C THR A 41 -8.21 -17.94 7.23
N LEU A 42 -9.01 -17.19 6.47
CA LEU A 42 -9.82 -16.10 7.00
C LEU A 42 -10.91 -16.62 7.94
N ASP A 43 -11.56 -17.75 7.64
CA ASP A 43 -12.52 -18.41 8.55
C ASP A 43 -11.85 -18.90 9.84
N ARG A 44 -10.64 -19.48 9.75
CA ARG A 44 -9.83 -19.86 10.92
C ARG A 44 -9.54 -18.65 11.80
N MET A 45 -9.09 -17.54 11.20
CA MET A 45 -8.81 -16.32 11.96
C MET A 45 -10.08 -15.70 12.55
N ARG A 46 -11.19 -15.71 11.81
CA ARG A 46 -12.52 -15.30 12.29
C ARG A 46 -12.92 -16.08 13.54
N LYS A 47 -12.81 -17.41 13.53
CA LYS A 47 -13.09 -18.25 14.70
C LYS A 47 -12.25 -17.85 15.90
N LEU A 48 -10.96 -17.59 15.71
CA LEU A 48 -10.08 -17.15 16.80
C LEU A 48 -10.47 -15.77 17.34
N ILE A 49 -10.89 -14.84 16.47
CA ILE A 49 -11.35 -13.50 16.88
C ILE A 49 -12.61 -13.62 17.75
N LEU A 50 -13.62 -14.37 17.29
CA LEU A 50 -14.88 -14.55 18.03
C LEU A 50 -14.69 -15.35 19.34
N GLN A 51 -13.71 -16.25 19.40
CA GLN A 51 -13.34 -16.94 20.64
C GLN A 51 -12.56 -16.03 21.60
N ALA A 52 -11.81 -15.07 21.10
CA ALA A 52 -11.08 -14.13 21.94
C ALA A 52 -12.03 -13.19 22.69
N ASP A 53 -13.17 -12.86 22.07
CA ASP A 53 -14.20 -11.98 22.59
C ASP A 53 -15.58 -12.36 22.04
N PRO A 54 -16.46 -12.99 22.85
CA PRO A 54 -17.81 -13.36 22.45
C PRO A 54 -18.73 -12.19 22.12
N GLU A 55 -18.42 -10.98 22.58
CA GLU A 55 -19.21 -9.76 22.30
C GLU A 55 -18.76 -9.04 21.02
N MET A 56 -17.81 -9.64 20.28
CA MET A 56 -17.31 -9.08 19.04
C MET A 56 -18.41 -8.93 17.98
N ILE A 57 -18.59 -7.71 17.48
CA ILE A 57 -19.49 -7.41 16.38
C ILE A 57 -18.76 -7.67 15.06
N GLU A 58 -19.37 -8.48 14.19
CA GLU A 58 -18.89 -8.75 12.83
C GLU A 58 -19.77 -8.07 11.79
N GLU A 59 -19.15 -7.27 10.92
CA GLU A 59 -19.81 -6.58 9.82
C GLU A 59 -19.06 -6.80 8.51
N GLN A 60 -19.78 -6.75 7.38
CA GLN A 60 -19.19 -6.71 6.04
C GLN A 60 -19.28 -5.28 5.50
N LYS A 61 -18.14 -4.59 5.39
CA LYS A 61 -18.06 -3.20 4.91
C LYS A 61 -17.38 -3.09 3.55
N TRP A 62 -17.61 -1.99 2.84
CA TRP A 62 -16.92 -1.65 1.58
C TRP A 62 -17.08 -2.67 0.45
N LYS A 63 -18.31 -3.10 0.16
CA LYS A 63 -18.64 -3.89 -1.05
C LYS A 63 -18.35 -3.06 -2.30
N LYS A 64 -17.50 -3.57 -3.20
CA LYS A 64 -17.12 -2.90 -4.46
C LYS A 64 -17.03 -3.92 -5.59
N PRO A 65 -17.22 -3.52 -6.86
CA PRO A 65 -17.03 -4.44 -7.98
C PRO A 65 -15.64 -5.10 -7.98
N SER A 66 -14.62 -4.38 -7.50
CA SER A 66 -13.24 -4.86 -7.40
C SER A 66 -12.98 -5.95 -6.35
N ASN A 67 -13.94 -6.26 -5.46
CA ASN A 67 -13.83 -7.37 -4.51
C ASN A 67 -14.94 -8.42 -4.70
N ALA A 68 -15.39 -8.60 -5.95
CA ALA A 68 -16.49 -9.50 -6.30
C ALA A 68 -17.78 -9.21 -5.49
N MET A 69 -17.95 -7.98 -5.00
CA MET A 69 -19.05 -7.55 -4.13
C MET A 69 -19.13 -8.27 -2.77
N THR A 70 -18.12 -9.07 -2.41
CA THR A 70 -18.08 -9.84 -1.16
C THR A 70 -18.02 -8.92 0.07
N GLY A 71 -17.38 -7.76 -0.07
CA GLY A 71 -17.10 -6.87 1.06
C GLY A 71 -15.82 -7.25 1.80
N VAL A 72 -15.53 -6.51 2.85
CA VAL A 72 -14.39 -6.72 3.75
C VAL A 72 -14.97 -6.98 5.14
N PRO A 73 -14.70 -8.14 5.77
CA PRO A 73 -15.06 -8.37 7.15
C PRO A 73 -14.34 -7.38 8.06
N VAL A 74 -15.11 -6.82 8.99
CA VAL A 74 -14.68 -5.88 10.02
C VAL A 74 -15.18 -6.38 11.35
N TRP A 75 -14.27 -6.55 12.30
CA TRP A 75 -14.58 -6.93 13.68
C TRP A 75 -14.40 -5.73 14.61
N SER A 76 -15.37 -5.51 15.49
CA SER A 76 -15.38 -4.37 16.41
C SER A 76 -15.97 -4.69 17.78
N HIS A 77 -15.40 -4.09 18.81
CA HIS A 77 -15.93 -3.98 20.17
C HIS A 77 -15.51 -2.60 20.67
N ASP A 78 -16.48 -1.72 20.93
CA ASP A 78 -16.28 -0.30 21.28
C ASP A 78 -15.30 0.45 20.35
N GLY A 79 -15.27 0.05 19.09
CA GLY A 79 -14.33 0.51 18.07
C GLY A 79 -13.84 -0.64 17.19
N ILE A 80 -13.31 -0.32 16.01
CA ILE A 80 -12.76 -1.34 15.11
C ILE A 80 -11.55 -1.99 15.78
N VAL A 81 -11.59 -3.31 15.92
CA VAL A 81 -10.47 -4.13 16.36
C VAL A 81 -9.57 -4.42 15.15
N CYS A 82 -10.10 -5.12 14.14
CA CYS A 82 -9.39 -5.41 12.91
C CYS A 82 -10.29 -5.59 11.69
N THR A 83 -9.70 -5.53 10.50
CA THR A 83 -10.31 -5.92 9.23
C THR A 83 -9.64 -7.18 8.69
N GLY A 84 -10.36 -7.96 7.88
CA GLY A 84 -9.83 -9.13 7.19
C GLY A 84 -9.93 -8.98 5.68
N GLU A 85 -8.81 -9.08 4.97
CA GLU A 85 -8.74 -8.89 3.53
C GLU A 85 -7.98 -10.04 2.87
N THR A 86 -8.47 -10.53 1.74
CA THR A 86 -7.78 -11.55 0.95
C THR A 86 -7.06 -10.89 -0.23
N TYR A 87 -5.79 -11.23 -0.40
CA TYR A 87 -4.93 -10.82 -1.51
C TYR A 87 -4.36 -12.05 -2.21
N GLN A 88 -3.81 -11.88 -3.41
CA GLN A 88 -3.27 -12.99 -4.19
C GLN A 88 -2.27 -13.87 -3.42
N ASN A 89 -1.48 -13.34 -2.49
CA ASN A 89 -0.46 -14.15 -1.80
C ASN A 89 -0.60 -14.17 -0.27
N VAL A 90 -1.57 -13.43 0.29
CA VAL A 90 -1.71 -13.28 1.74
C VAL A 90 -3.17 -13.09 2.15
N VAL A 91 -3.52 -13.56 3.34
CA VAL A 91 -4.68 -13.06 4.10
C VAL A 91 -4.16 -12.00 5.07
N LYS A 92 -4.68 -10.77 4.97
CA LYS A 92 -4.24 -9.63 5.77
C LYS A 92 -5.25 -9.33 6.86
N LEU A 93 -4.78 -9.30 8.11
CA LEU A 93 -5.52 -8.77 9.25
C LEU A 93 -4.94 -7.41 9.66
N THR A 94 -5.68 -6.33 9.45
CA THR A 94 -5.22 -4.98 9.82
C THR A 94 -5.85 -4.54 11.13
N PHE A 95 -5.05 -4.34 12.18
CA PHE A 95 -5.53 -3.85 13.47
C PHE A 95 -5.59 -2.33 13.48
N ALA A 96 -6.76 -1.77 13.75
CA ALA A 96 -7.01 -0.33 13.60
C ALA A 96 -6.18 0.54 14.57
N LYS A 97 -5.83 -0.03 15.73
CA LYS A 97 -4.94 0.57 16.75
C LYS A 97 -3.67 -0.25 16.97
N GLY A 98 -3.27 -1.05 15.97
CA GLY A 98 -2.17 -2.00 16.07
C GLY A 98 -0.88 -1.41 16.64
N ALA A 99 -0.52 -0.15 16.33
CA ALA A 99 0.70 0.49 16.84
C ALA A 99 0.70 0.71 18.37
N SER A 100 -0.47 0.72 19.01
CA SER A 100 -0.63 0.92 20.46
C SER A 100 -0.79 -0.40 21.23
N LEU A 101 -0.86 -1.54 20.55
CA LEU A 101 -1.08 -2.84 21.17
C LEU A 101 0.26 -3.48 21.59
N PRO A 102 0.34 -4.13 22.75
CA PRO A 102 1.48 -4.99 23.07
C PRO A 102 1.51 -6.17 22.08
N ASP A 103 2.70 -6.47 21.54
CA ASP A 103 2.92 -7.61 20.63
C ASP A 103 4.20 -8.36 21.01
N PRO A 104 4.23 -9.03 22.17
CA PRO A 104 5.43 -9.73 22.67
C PRO A 104 5.83 -10.92 21.78
N ALA A 105 4.85 -11.54 21.10
CA ALA A 105 5.07 -12.64 20.17
C ALA A 105 5.48 -12.16 18.76
N LYS A 106 5.52 -10.84 18.52
CA LYS A 106 5.90 -10.22 17.24
C LYS A 106 5.06 -10.73 16.07
N LEU A 107 3.76 -10.87 16.26
CA LEU A 107 2.82 -11.32 15.23
C LEU A 107 2.66 -10.32 14.10
N PHE A 108 2.82 -9.02 14.37
CA PHE A 108 2.78 -8.02 13.31
C PHE A 108 4.01 -8.14 12.41
N ASN A 109 3.79 -8.36 11.12
CA ASN A 109 4.82 -8.47 10.09
C ASN A 109 4.62 -7.47 8.93
N SER A 110 3.55 -6.69 8.98
CA SER A 110 3.15 -5.75 7.92
C SER A 110 2.67 -4.43 8.52
N SER A 111 2.79 -3.34 7.75
CA SER A 111 2.45 -1.98 8.19
C SER A 111 3.14 -1.54 9.50
N LEU A 112 4.40 -1.95 9.74
CA LEU A 112 5.10 -1.75 11.01
C LEU A 112 5.53 -0.31 11.28
N GLU A 113 5.76 0.47 10.22
CA GLU A 113 6.19 1.87 10.32
C GLU A 113 5.03 2.84 10.58
N GLY A 114 3.79 2.34 10.56
CA GLY A 114 2.60 3.15 10.80
C GLY A 114 2.45 3.55 12.27
N ASN A 115 2.09 4.81 12.54
CA ASN A 115 1.88 5.31 13.90
C ASN A 115 0.53 4.90 14.53
N THR A 116 -0.35 4.25 13.76
CA THR A 116 -1.73 3.95 14.17
C THR A 116 -2.06 2.47 13.99
N ARG A 117 -1.81 1.92 12.79
CA ARG A 117 -2.18 0.55 12.41
C ARG A 117 -0.93 -0.31 12.29
N ARG A 118 -1.11 -1.60 12.57
CA ARG A 118 -0.19 -2.67 12.18
C ARG A 118 -1.00 -3.83 11.63
N ALA A 119 -0.39 -4.66 10.81
CA ALA A 119 -1.07 -5.75 10.12
C ALA A 119 -0.29 -7.07 10.23
N ILE A 120 -1.05 -8.15 10.12
CA ILE A 120 -0.53 -9.51 10.01
C ILE A 120 -0.87 -9.98 8.59
N ASP A 121 0.14 -10.18 7.77
CA ASP A 121 0.03 -10.81 6.46
C ASP A 121 0.34 -12.30 6.64
N ILE A 122 -0.69 -13.15 6.49
CA ILE A 122 -0.63 -14.60 6.67
C ILE A 122 -0.49 -15.25 5.29
N LYS A 123 0.59 -15.98 5.05
CA LYS A 123 0.82 -16.70 3.79
C LYS A 123 0.13 -18.06 3.78
N GLU A 124 0.01 -18.66 2.60
CA GLU A 124 -0.49 -20.02 2.43
C GLU A 124 0.32 -21.01 3.27
N GLY A 125 -0.37 -21.88 4.02
CA GLY A 125 0.26 -22.85 4.92
C GLY A 125 0.86 -22.25 6.20
N GLU A 126 0.85 -20.93 6.37
CA GLU A 126 1.39 -20.30 7.58
C GLU A 126 0.48 -20.56 8.79
N SER A 127 1.11 -21.03 9.86
CA SER A 127 0.46 -21.23 11.16
C SER A 127 0.68 -19.99 12.02
N VAL A 128 -0.42 -19.39 12.48
CA VAL A 128 -0.41 -18.31 13.46
C VAL A 128 -0.60 -18.93 14.84
N ASP A 129 0.23 -18.55 15.81
CA ASP A 129 0.03 -18.96 17.20
C ASP A 129 -1.33 -18.46 17.69
N ALA A 130 -2.27 -19.40 17.87
CA ALA A 130 -3.64 -19.10 18.22
C ALA A 130 -3.75 -18.36 19.57
N ARG A 131 -2.92 -18.74 20.55
CA ARG A 131 -2.96 -18.14 21.90
C ARG A 131 -2.41 -16.72 21.86
N ALA A 132 -1.30 -16.50 21.18
CA ALA A 132 -0.73 -15.17 21.01
C ALA A 132 -1.67 -14.26 20.22
N PHE A 133 -2.31 -14.78 19.17
CA PHE A 133 -3.26 -14.02 18.36
C PHE A 133 -4.51 -13.64 19.16
N GLN A 134 -5.10 -14.57 19.92
CA GLN A 134 -6.22 -14.26 20.80
C GLN A 134 -5.84 -13.25 21.90
N ALA A 135 -4.62 -13.33 22.45
CA ALA A 135 -4.12 -12.33 23.39
C ALA A 135 -4.02 -10.94 22.76
N LEU A 136 -3.57 -10.86 21.50
CA LEU A 136 -3.52 -9.61 20.74
C LEU A 136 -4.93 -9.04 20.48
N VAL A 137 -5.91 -9.88 20.14
CA VAL A 137 -7.31 -9.47 19.97
C VAL A 137 -7.89 -8.95 21.29
N LYS A 138 -7.69 -9.66 22.40
CA LYS A 138 -8.12 -9.20 23.74
C LYS A 138 -7.47 -7.87 24.13
N ALA A 139 -6.19 -7.69 23.82
CA ALA A 139 -5.50 -6.42 24.05
C ALA A 139 -6.11 -5.28 23.20
N ALA A 140 -6.54 -5.56 21.97
CA ALA A 140 -7.22 -4.58 21.12
C ALA A 140 -8.59 -4.18 21.68
N VAL A 141 -9.38 -5.16 22.15
CA VAL A 141 -10.67 -4.90 22.81
C VAL A 141 -10.47 -4.09 24.09
N ALA A 142 -9.55 -4.50 24.96
CA ALA A 142 -9.23 -3.77 26.18
C ALA A 142 -8.75 -2.34 25.90
N PHE A 143 -8.01 -2.13 24.80
CA PHE A 143 -7.61 -0.79 24.38
C PHE A 143 -8.82 0.08 24.03
N ASN A 144 -9.79 -0.46 23.30
CA ASN A 144 -11.02 0.25 22.92
C ASN A 144 -11.93 0.56 24.11
N THR A 145 -12.02 -0.35 25.08
CA THR A 145 -12.89 -0.20 26.26
C THR A 145 -12.25 0.59 27.40
N SER A 146 -10.92 0.83 27.36
CA SER A 146 -10.22 1.56 28.42
C SER A 146 -10.74 3.00 28.61
N PRO A 147 -10.73 3.55 29.84
CA PRO A 147 -11.13 4.93 30.13
C PRO A 147 -10.40 5.99 29.29
N LYS A 148 -9.19 5.69 28.83
CA LYS A 148 -8.39 6.56 27.95
C LYS A 148 -8.92 6.59 26.51
N ALA A 149 -9.68 5.57 26.11
CA ALA A 149 -10.41 5.47 24.84
C ALA A 149 -11.86 5.96 24.96
N THR A 150 -12.55 5.70 26.08
CA THR A 150 -13.95 6.12 26.32
C THR A 150 -14.12 7.58 26.78
N ALA A 151 -13.06 8.25 27.24
CA ALA A 151 -13.08 9.69 27.59
C ALA A 151 -13.33 10.65 26.40
N LYS A 152 -13.56 10.14 25.18
CA LYS A 152 -13.91 10.94 24.00
C LYS A 152 -15.39 10.91 23.61
N VAL A 153 -16.25 10.21 24.35
CA VAL A 153 -17.69 10.12 24.03
C VAL A 153 -18.56 10.52 25.24
N LYS A 154 -18.63 11.82 25.53
CA LYS A 154 -19.80 12.50 26.14
C LYS A 154 -19.67 14.03 25.95
N PRO A 155 -20.73 14.77 25.55
CA PRO A 155 -20.65 16.20 25.27
C PRO A 155 -20.76 16.99 26.58
N ALA A 156 -19.74 17.77 26.93
CA ALA A 156 -19.80 18.71 28.05
C ALA A 156 -19.41 20.11 27.60
N ALA A 157 -20.13 21.07 28.18
CA ALA A 157 -20.26 22.45 27.74
C ALA A 157 -18.93 23.22 27.67
N ARG A 158 -18.95 24.15 26.72
CA ARG A 158 -17.91 25.12 26.34
C ARG A 158 -17.47 25.97 27.55
N ALA A 159 -16.22 25.84 27.98
CA ALA A 159 -15.53 26.86 28.77
C ALA A 159 -14.18 27.19 28.13
N LYS A 160 -13.95 28.50 27.93
CA LYS A 160 -12.84 29.10 27.20
C LYS A 160 -11.52 28.98 27.97
N GLY A 161 -10.46 28.54 27.31
CA GLY A 161 -9.08 28.64 27.80
C GLY A 161 -8.07 28.28 26.69
N LYS A 162 -7.21 29.24 26.31
CA LYS A 162 -6.20 29.17 25.23
C LYS A 162 -4.94 28.42 25.68
N ALA A 163 -4.47 27.45 24.86
CA ALA A 163 -3.08 27.33 24.37
C ALA A 163 -2.96 26.11 23.41
N PRO A 164 -2.14 26.17 22.33
CA PRO A 164 -2.28 25.27 21.19
C PRO A 164 -1.45 23.99 21.34
N LYS A 165 -2.04 22.83 21.06
CA LYS A 165 -1.31 21.59 20.79
C LYS A 165 -1.82 20.96 19.51
N SER A 166 -0.95 20.93 18.51
CA SER A 166 -1.10 20.22 17.24
C SER A 166 -1.25 18.72 17.48
N GLY A 167 -2.49 18.25 17.54
CA GLY A 167 -2.84 16.84 17.55
C GLY A 167 -4.04 16.66 16.62
N ALA A 168 -3.79 16.17 15.41
CA ALA A 168 -4.84 15.86 14.46
C ALA A 168 -5.74 14.74 15.04
N GLN A 169 -6.90 15.14 15.56
CA GLN A 169 -8.06 14.25 15.67
C GLN A 169 -8.51 13.87 14.25
N PRO A 170 -9.20 12.72 14.04
CA PRO A 170 -9.88 12.46 12.77
C PRO A 170 -11.10 13.39 12.68
N GLY A 171 -10.84 14.67 12.42
CA GLY A 171 -11.84 15.65 12.05
C GLY A 171 -12.23 15.46 10.59
N LYS A 172 -13.37 16.04 10.20
CA LYS A 172 -13.72 16.23 8.78
C LYS A 172 -12.48 16.69 8.02
N LEU A 173 -12.19 16.06 6.88
CA LEU A 173 -11.07 16.45 6.03
C LEU A 173 -11.14 17.96 5.80
N GLN A 174 -10.03 18.64 6.07
CA GLN A 174 -9.98 20.09 5.98
C GLN A 174 -10.06 20.50 4.52
N LYS A 175 -10.72 21.62 4.22
CA LYS A 175 -10.64 22.25 2.91
C LYS A 175 -9.63 23.39 2.98
N ASN A 176 -8.83 23.57 1.94
CA ASN A 176 -8.01 24.77 1.80
C ASN A 176 -8.88 25.98 1.37
N GLU A 177 -8.25 27.13 1.22
CA GLU A 177 -8.90 28.39 0.81
C GLU A 177 -9.62 28.28 -0.54
N GLN A 178 -9.16 27.39 -1.43
CA GLN A 178 -9.72 27.11 -2.74
C GLN A 178 -10.87 26.08 -2.67
N GLY A 179 -11.27 25.64 -1.47
CA GLY A 179 -12.31 24.63 -1.28
C GLY A 179 -11.89 23.19 -1.57
N VAL A 180 -10.61 22.95 -1.90
CA VAL A 180 -10.06 21.63 -2.18
C VAL A 180 -9.86 20.88 -0.87
N VAL A 181 -10.37 19.65 -0.81
CA VAL A 181 -10.22 18.77 0.35
C VAL A 181 -8.76 18.34 0.48
N LEU A 182 -8.21 18.43 1.69
CA LEU A 182 -6.89 17.94 2.04
C LEU A 182 -7.03 16.61 2.77
N LEU A 183 -6.42 15.57 2.22
CA LEU A 183 -6.32 14.25 2.84
C LEU A 183 -5.42 14.30 4.08
N SER A 184 -5.36 13.19 4.81
CA SER A 184 -4.41 13.01 5.91
C SER A 184 -2.99 13.38 5.47
N GLY A 185 -2.32 14.22 6.27
CA GLY A 185 -0.99 14.74 5.94
C GLY A 185 -0.99 16.01 5.08
N GLY A 186 -2.17 16.54 4.73
CA GLY A 186 -2.29 17.79 3.96
C GLY A 186 -2.23 17.59 2.44
N ASN A 187 -2.30 16.34 1.95
CA ASN A 187 -2.24 16.04 0.53
C ASN A 187 -3.51 16.50 -0.20
N PRO A 188 -3.42 17.36 -1.23
CA PRO A 188 -4.58 17.78 -2.01
C PRO A 188 -5.34 16.59 -2.62
N GLN A 189 -6.65 16.53 -2.40
CA GLN A 189 -7.53 15.58 -3.05
C GLN A 189 -7.92 16.11 -4.42
N ILE A 190 -7.20 15.68 -5.46
CA ILE A 190 -7.46 16.05 -6.85
C ILE A 190 -7.88 14.81 -7.62
N ALA A 191 -8.94 14.97 -8.43
CA ALA A 191 -9.43 13.90 -9.29
C ALA A 191 -8.32 13.42 -10.24
N LYS A 192 -8.36 12.12 -10.57
CA LYS A 192 -7.50 11.55 -11.62
C LYS A 192 -7.75 12.31 -12.93
N GLY A 193 -6.68 12.74 -13.59
CA GLY A 193 -6.75 13.45 -14.86
C GLY A 193 -5.40 13.46 -15.56
N ASP A 194 -5.42 13.68 -16.87
CA ASP A 194 -4.24 13.80 -17.72
C ASP A 194 -4.02 15.25 -18.14
N GLY A 195 -2.76 15.57 -18.44
CA GLY A 195 -2.33 16.90 -18.84
C GLY A 195 -1.92 17.80 -17.67
N ASP A 196 -1.62 19.04 -18.01
CA ASP A 196 -1.08 20.03 -17.08
C ASP A 196 -2.11 20.55 -16.08
N ALA A 197 -3.34 20.81 -16.53
CA ALA A 197 -4.41 21.36 -15.70
C ALA A 197 -4.64 20.65 -14.34
N PRO A 198 -4.75 19.31 -14.25
CA PRO A 198 -4.90 18.64 -12.96
C PRO A 198 -3.65 18.74 -12.08
N VAL A 199 -2.44 18.79 -12.66
CA VAL A 199 -1.19 18.98 -11.92
C VAL A 199 -1.10 20.40 -11.36
N GLN A 200 -1.44 21.42 -12.15
CA GLN A 200 -1.51 22.80 -11.65
C GLN A 200 -2.55 22.97 -10.55
N ALA A 201 -3.73 22.34 -10.69
CA ALA A 201 -4.74 22.34 -9.63
C ALA A 201 -4.22 21.70 -8.34
N TYR A 202 -3.45 20.61 -8.45
CA TYR A 202 -2.79 20.00 -7.31
C TYR A 202 -1.78 20.95 -6.66
N ILE A 203 -0.87 21.53 -7.44
CA ILE A 203 0.17 22.45 -6.94
C ILE A 203 -0.48 23.67 -6.27
N ALA A 204 -1.48 24.28 -6.91
CA ALA A 204 -2.23 25.40 -6.34
C ALA A 204 -2.91 25.04 -5.02
N ALA A 205 -3.32 23.78 -4.85
CA ALA A 205 -3.98 23.32 -3.64
C ALA A 205 -3.01 22.92 -2.51
N MET A 206 -1.70 22.77 -2.78
CA MET A 206 -0.70 22.42 -1.77
C MET A 206 -0.67 23.48 -0.65
N PRO A 207 -0.52 23.07 0.63
CA PRO A 207 -0.54 23.99 1.77
C PRO A 207 0.82 24.63 2.06
N GLY A 208 0.81 25.93 2.36
CA GLY A 208 1.98 26.67 2.85
C GLY A 208 3.20 26.61 1.91
N TRP A 209 4.39 26.49 2.49
CA TRP A 209 5.67 26.40 1.77
C TRP A 209 5.73 25.28 0.72
N LYS A 210 4.93 24.22 0.91
CA LYS A 210 4.90 23.08 -0.01
C LYS A 210 4.38 23.49 -1.39
N ARG A 211 3.52 24.52 -1.46
CA ARG A 211 3.05 25.10 -2.73
C ARG A 211 4.20 25.67 -3.55
N ASP A 212 5.09 26.42 -2.91
CA ASP A 212 6.21 27.02 -3.61
C ASP A 212 7.26 25.98 -4.00
N LEU A 213 7.49 24.96 -3.16
CA LEU A 213 8.27 23.79 -3.56
C LEU A 213 7.63 23.06 -4.76
N GLY A 214 6.32 22.84 -4.76
CA GLY A 214 5.60 22.20 -5.87
C GLY A 214 5.77 22.95 -7.20
N LYS A 215 5.66 24.29 -7.17
CA LYS A 215 5.94 25.14 -8.35
C LYS A 215 7.38 24.99 -8.83
N ARG A 216 8.35 24.97 -7.91
CA ARG A 216 9.78 24.82 -8.25
C ARG A 216 10.06 23.44 -8.86
N LEU A 217 9.49 22.38 -8.29
CA LEU A 217 9.61 21.02 -8.83
C LEU A 217 9.03 20.94 -10.24
N ASP A 218 7.83 21.46 -10.46
CA ASP A 218 7.17 21.48 -11.76
C ASP A 218 8.03 22.22 -12.81
N ALA A 219 8.51 23.42 -12.47
CA ALA A 219 9.37 24.21 -13.33
C ALA A 219 10.70 23.49 -13.64
N ILE A 220 11.34 22.86 -12.65
CA ILE A 220 12.56 22.07 -12.87
C ILE A 220 12.27 20.90 -13.82
N ILE A 221 11.14 20.22 -13.68
CA ILE A 221 10.79 19.09 -14.54
C ILE A 221 10.57 19.56 -15.98
N GLU A 222 9.76 20.58 -16.20
CA GLU A 222 9.49 21.11 -17.54
C GLU A 222 10.74 21.63 -18.25
N GLN A 223 11.61 22.34 -17.53
CA GLN A 223 12.84 22.88 -18.10
C GLN A 223 13.84 21.79 -18.51
N ASN A 224 13.81 20.62 -17.87
CA ASN A 224 14.77 19.54 -18.13
C ASN A 224 14.20 18.43 -19.01
N VAL A 225 12.89 18.39 -19.20
CA VAL A 225 12.20 17.40 -20.02
C VAL A 225 11.15 18.10 -20.89
N PRO A 226 11.54 18.73 -22.01
CA PRO A 226 10.60 19.33 -22.93
C PRO A 226 9.57 18.30 -23.43
N GLY A 227 8.29 18.66 -23.43
CA GLY A 227 7.21 17.74 -23.81
C GLY A 227 6.88 16.69 -22.75
N VAL A 228 7.28 16.91 -21.48
CA VAL A 228 6.92 16.02 -20.37
C VAL A 228 5.41 15.79 -20.30
N LEU A 229 5.01 14.52 -20.20
CA LEU A 229 3.63 14.14 -19.94
C LEU A 229 3.33 14.37 -18.46
N LYS A 230 2.19 14.99 -18.17
CA LYS A 230 1.72 15.27 -16.82
C LYS A 230 0.41 14.54 -16.55
N ALA A 231 0.22 14.09 -15.31
CA ALA A 231 -1.03 13.51 -14.87
C ALA A 231 -1.18 13.58 -13.35
N VAL A 232 -2.42 13.51 -12.87
CA VAL A 232 -2.71 13.17 -11.47
C VAL A 232 -3.18 11.73 -11.40
N ARG A 233 -2.54 10.93 -10.53
CA ARG A 233 -2.92 9.55 -10.20
C ARG A 233 -2.87 9.37 -8.69
N TRP A 234 -3.89 8.71 -8.13
CA TRP A 234 -4.03 8.49 -6.67
C TRP A 234 -3.75 9.74 -5.82
N ASN A 235 -4.25 10.91 -6.26
CA ASN A 235 -4.02 12.21 -5.63
C ASN A 235 -2.53 12.60 -5.55
N SER A 236 -1.73 12.27 -6.56
CA SER A 236 -0.32 12.71 -6.68
C SER A 236 -0.03 13.11 -8.12
N PRO A 237 0.78 14.15 -8.35
CA PRO A 237 1.32 14.46 -9.67
C PRO A 237 2.31 13.40 -10.13
N PHE A 238 2.20 13.02 -11.40
CA PHE A 238 3.07 12.10 -12.12
C PHE A 238 3.60 12.79 -13.37
N TYR A 239 4.87 12.55 -13.65
CA TYR A 239 5.57 13.10 -14.81
C TYR A 239 6.23 11.96 -15.59
N GLY A 240 6.08 11.99 -16.90
CA GLY A 240 6.46 10.90 -17.78
C GLY A 240 6.97 11.37 -19.12
N VAL A 241 7.50 10.43 -19.90
CA VAL A 241 7.89 10.64 -21.29
C VAL A 241 7.03 9.72 -22.15
N GLU A 242 6.52 10.25 -23.25
CA GLU A 242 5.70 9.48 -24.20
C GLU A 242 6.44 8.21 -24.64
N GLY A 243 5.73 7.07 -24.61
CA GLY A 243 6.30 5.75 -24.93
C GLY A 243 7.26 5.17 -23.89
N LYS A 244 7.67 5.92 -22.86
CA LYS A 244 8.56 5.43 -21.79
C LYS A 244 7.89 5.25 -20.43
N GLY A 245 6.70 5.82 -20.21
CA GLY A 245 6.01 5.75 -18.93
C GLY A 245 6.40 6.87 -17.96
N TRP A 246 6.06 6.69 -16.68
CA TRP A 246 6.25 7.70 -15.63
C TRP A 246 7.62 7.56 -14.97
N PHE A 247 8.39 8.64 -14.87
CA PHE A 247 9.73 8.60 -14.28
C PHE A 247 9.79 9.20 -12.86
N VAL A 248 8.90 10.15 -12.54
CA VAL A 248 8.84 10.76 -11.21
C VAL A 248 7.41 11.08 -10.78
N SER A 249 7.17 11.06 -9.47
CA SER A 249 5.96 11.59 -8.83
C SER A 249 6.32 12.31 -7.54
N PHE A 250 5.44 13.17 -7.03
CA PHE A 250 5.61 13.71 -5.68
C PHE A 250 4.31 13.70 -4.88
N HIS A 251 4.45 13.64 -3.54
CA HIS A 251 3.33 13.54 -2.61
C HIS A 251 3.54 14.45 -1.40
N VAL A 252 2.48 15.13 -0.97
CA VAL A 252 2.51 15.99 0.22
C VAL A 252 2.25 15.15 1.48
N LEU A 253 3.18 15.19 2.43
CA LEU A 253 3.03 14.60 3.75
C LEU A 253 3.00 15.70 4.81
N THR A 254 2.64 15.36 6.05
CA THR A 254 2.47 16.33 7.14
C THR A 254 3.68 17.27 7.29
N ARG A 255 4.89 16.71 7.21
CA ARG A 255 6.15 17.42 7.53
C ARG A 255 7.04 17.70 6.31
N TYR A 256 6.82 17.01 5.20
CA TYR A 256 7.71 17.05 4.05
C TYR A 256 6.95 16.81 2.74
N VAL A 257 7.59 17.07 1.61
CA VAL A 257 7.16 16.61 0.28
C VAL A 257 8.06 15.46 -0.13
N LYS A 258 7.48 14.30 -0.44
CA LYS A 258 8.23 13.15 -0.95
C LYS A 258 8.30 13.21 -2.46
N VAL A 259 9.50 13.18 -3.03
CA VAL A 259 9.73 13.07 -4.48
C VAL A 259 10.24 11.66 -4.78
N THR A 260 9.47 10.88 -5.52
CA THR A 260 9.74 9.46 -5.82
C THR A 260 10.13 9.29 -7.27
N PHE A 261 11.32 8.72 -7.51
CA PHE A 261 11.81 8.31 -8.81
C PHE A 261 11.58 6.81 -9.00
N PHE A 262 10.89 6.41 -10.07
CA PHE A 262 10.47 5.03 -10.26
C PHE A 262 11.64 4.08 -10.61
N ALA A 263 12.64 4.58 -11.34
CA ALA A 263 13.91 3.91 -11.62
C ALA A 263 15.05 4.46 -10.74
N GLY A 264 14.76 4.72 -9.47
CA GLY A 264 15.63 5.46 -8.55
C GLY A 264 16.99 4.81 -8.27
N MET A 265 17.08 3.48 -8.25
CA MET A 265 18.36 2.76 -8.05
C MET A 265 19.37 2.98 -9.20
N SER A 266 18.89 3.34 -10.38
CA SER A 266 19.73 3.62 -11.55
C SER A 266 20.27 5.04 -11.58
N LEU A 267 19.81 5.93 -10.67
CA LEU A 267 20.25 7.31 -10.61
C LEU A 267 21.62 7.46 -9.91
N ARG A 268 22.33 8.53 -10.23
CA ARG A 268 23.64 8.87 -9.67
C ARG A 268 23.67 10.34 -9.22
N PRO A 269 23.94 10.62 -7.93
CA PRO A 269 23.90 9.67 -6.81
C PRO A 269 22.51 9.02 -6.67
N ILE A 270 22.43 7.88 -5.98
CA ILE A 270 21.14 7.22 -5.72
C ILE A 270 20.38 8.06 -4.67
N PRO A 271 19.11 8.45 -4.89
CA PRO A 271 18.31 9.11 -3.86
C PRO A 271 18.26 8.25 -2.59
N PRO A 272 18.43 8.84 -1.39
CA PRO A 272 18.73 8.09 -0.18
C PRO A 272 17.54 7.26 0.34
N GLY A 273 16.30 7.67 0.06
CA GLY A 273 15.10 6.98 0.52
C GLY A 273 14.81 5.73 -0.32
N GLY A 274 14.53 4.61 0.34
CA GLY A 274 14.20 3.34 -0.30
C GLY A 274 14.00 2.23 0.71
N THR A 275 13.22 1.20 0.36
CA THR A 275 13.17 -0.06 1.09
C THR A 275 13.27 -1.22 0.12
N GLU A 276 13.55 -2.43 0.61
CA GLU A 276 13.52 -3.62 -0.24
C GLU A 276 12.16 -3.78 -0.95
N LYS A 277 11.07 -3.44 -0.27
CA LYS A 277 9.70 -3.50 -0.81
C LYS A 277 9.47 -2.50 -1.94
N SER A 278 10.22 -1.40 -2.00
CA SER A 278 10.07 -0.40 -3.07
C SER A 278 10.79 -0.80 -4.36
N LYS A 279 11.49 -1.95 -4.39
CA LYS A 279 12.24 -2.44 -5.56
C LYS A 279 13.16 -1.35 -6.11
N GLU A 280 12.99 -0.99 -7.39
CA GLU A 280 13.78 0.03 -8.10
C GLU A 280 13.52 1.46 -7.61
N ALA A 281 12.36 1.72 -7.01
CA ALA A 281 11.97 3.08 -6.64
C ALA A 281 12.81 3.61 -5.48
N ARG A 282 13.25 4.85 -5.61
CA ARG A 282 13.93 5.62 -4.54
C ARG A 282 13.29 7.00 -4.43
N TRP A 283 13.42 7.63 -3.27
CA TRP A 283 12.85 8.95 -3.02
C TRP A 283 13.77 9.85 -2.20
N ILE A 284 13.43 11.12 -2.20
CA ILE A 284 13.93 12.11 -1.24
C ILE A 284 12.72 12.75 -0.54
N ASP A 285 12.85 12.95 0.77
CA ASP A 285 11.89 13.67 1.59
C ASP A 285 12.45 15.08 1.79
N ILE A 286 11.76 16.10 1.28
CA ILE A 286 12.19 17.50 1.36
C ILE A 286 11.39 18.17 2.48
N TYR A 287 12.06 18.67 3.52
CA TYR A 287 11.48 19.38 4.66
C TYR A 287 11.53 20.90 4.44
N GLU A 288 10.78 21.65 5.26
CA GLU A 288 10.62 23.12 5.14
C GLU A 288 11.93 23.89 5.21
N ASP A 289 12.79 23.49 6.14
CA ASP A 289 14.06 24.15 6.45
C ASP A 289 15.26 23.52 5.73
N ASP A 290 15.01 22.53 4.85
CA ASP A 290 16.08 21.90 4.07
C ASP A 290 16.63 22.85 3.02
N GLN A 291 17.94 22.80 2.82
CA GLN A 291 18.54 23.38 1.62
C GLN A 291 18.14 22.52 0.41
N PHE A 292 17.25 23.06 -0.42
CA PHE A 292 16.84 22.40 -1.65
C PHE A 292 17.94 22.50 -2.71
N ASP A 293 18.67 21.41 -2.92
CA ASP A 293 19.69 21.31 -3.97
C ASP A 293 19.05 21.18 -5.36
N GLU A 294 18.79 22.34 -5.98
CA GLU A 294 18.22 22.41 -7.32
C GLU A 294 19.11 21.77 -8.39
N ALA A 295 20.44 21.84 -8.24
CA ALA A 295 21.37 21.30 -9.23
C ALA A 295 21.30 19.77 -9.24
N GLN A 296 21.27 19.15 -8.06
CA GLN A 296 21.08 17.72 -7.91
C GLN A 296 19.69 17.28 -8.39
N MET A 297 18.64 18.05 -8.09
CA MET A 297 17.30 17.74 -8.56
C MET A 297 17.21 17.74 -10.09
N LYS A 298 17.76 18.77 -10.77
CA LYS A 298 17.86 18.84 -12.24
C LYS A 298 18.62 17.64 -12.81
N THR A 299 19.71 17.24 -12.17
CA THR A 299 20.51 16.09 -12.56
C THR A 299 19.71 14.79 -12.49
N TRP A 300 18.94 14.57 -11.42
CA TRP A 300 18.06 13.41 -11.30
C TRP A 300 16.92 13.41 -12.33
N MET A 301 16.30 14.57 -12.61
CA MET A 301 15.21 14.65 -13.61
C MET A 301 15.69 14.24 -15.00
N ARG A 302 16.88 14.70 -15.43
CA ARG A 302 17.48 14.31 -16.72
C ARG A 302 17.76 12.81 -16.79
N GLN A 303 18.35 12.25 -15.74
CA GLN A 303 18.66 10.82 -15.69
C GLN A 303 17.37 9.98 -15.69
N ALA A 304 16.40 10.32 -14.86
CA ALA A 304 15.15 9.58 -14.74
C ALA A 304 14.35 9.59 -16.04
N ALA A 305 14.27 10.72 -16.75
CA ALA A 305 13.58 10.83 -18.03
C ALA A 305 14.27 10.07 -19.19
N ALA A 306 15.58 9.80 -19.06
CA ALA A 306 16.30 8.99 -20.05
C ALA A 306 15.98 7.49 -19.94
N LEU A 307 15.64 7.03 -18.73
CA LEU A 307 15.38 5.62 -18.40
C LEU A 307 13.93 5.18 -18.75
N PRO A 308 13.68 3.87 -18.92
CA PRO A 308 12.32 3.34 -18.90
C PRO A 308 11.61 3.71 -17.60
N GLY A 309 10.46 4.35 -17.72
CA GLY A 309 9.59 4.70 -16.61
C GLY A 309 8.68 3.56 -16.20
N TRP A 310 7.97 3.77 -15.10
CA TRP A 310 6.94 2.86 -14.63
C TRP A 310 5.66 3.00 -15.45
N ILE A 311 5.06 1.86 -15.79
CA ILE A 311 3.76 1.77 -16.46
C ILE A 311 2.82 1.06 -15.47
N PRO A 312 1.71 1.71 -15.07
CA PRO A 312 0.74 1.13 -14.15
C PRO A 312 -0.03 -0.06 -14.73
#